data_AF-A0A423IS54-F1
#
_entry.id   AF-A0A423IS54-F1
#
_cell.length_a   1.000
_cell.length_b   1.000
_cell.length_c   1.000
_cell.angle_alpha   90.00
_cell.angle_beta   90.00
_cell.angle_gamma   90.00
#
_symmetry.space_group_name_H-M   'P 1'
#
loop_
_entity.id
_entity.type
_entity.pdbx_description
1 polymer ?
#
loop_
_entity_poly.entity_id
_entity_poly.type
_entity_poly.pdbx_seq_one_letter_code
_entity_poly.pdbx_strand_id
1 'polypeptide(L)'
;MKAWIMLLLALSLPVAAMAEEAKEGEAPKVNYITLSPPFVGNYGLDGTPKLKVYKADVALRVTGEEATKAVKANEPLIRNQLVALFAQQTTETMNNVEAKEKLRQEALKQTQQVMNDETGKPVVEDLLFNNLIIQ
;
A
#
# COMPACT_ATOMS: atom_id res chain seq x y z
N MET A 1 70.56 -10.95 20.11
CA MET A 1 69.41 -10.68 21.01
C MET A 1 68.46 -9.56 20.55
N LYS A 2 68.54 -9.04 19.30
CA LYS A 2 67.64 -7.94 18.85
C LYS A 2 66.73 -8.31 17.66
N ALA A 3 67.04 -9.38 16.93
CA ALA A 3 66.25 -9.81 15.77
C ALA A 3 64.98 -10.59 16.14
N TRP A 4 64.98 -11.37 17.23
CA TRP A 4 63.81 -12.15 17.66
C TRP A 4 62.72 -11.31 18.33
N ILE A 5 63.07 -10.16 18.92
CA ILE A 5 62.09 -9.25 19.54
C ILE A 5 61.29 -8.52 18.46
N MET A 6 61.89 -8.22 17.30
CA MET A 6 61.19 -7.62 16.15
C MET A 6 60.25 -8.61 15.43
N LEU A 7 60.55 -9.91 15.46
CA LEU A 7 59.70 -10.94 14.84
C LEU A 7 58.44 -11.25 15.67
N LEU A 8 58.51 -11.08 17.00
CA LEU A 8 57.39 -11.26 17.91
C LEU A 8 56.47 -10.02 18.00
N LEU A 9 56.96 -8.83 17.67
CA LEU A 9 56.15 -7.61 17.59
C LEU A 9 55.40 -7.46 16.25
N ALA A 10 55.86 -8.17 15.21
CA ALA A 10 55.20 -8.21 13.90
C ALA A 10 53.99 -9.18 13.86
N LEU A 11 53.82 -10.05 14.86
CA LEU A 11 52.70 -10.99 14.95
C LEU A 11 51.53 -10.50 15.82
N SER A 12 51.62 -9.33 16.46
CA SER A 12 50.61 -8.82 17.39
C SER A 12 49.65 -7.79 16.78
N LEU A 13 49.64 -7.62 15.46
CA LEU A 13 48.61 -6.85 14.77
C LEU A 13 47.61 -7.82 14.14
N PRO A 14 46.53 -8.21 14.84
CA PRO A 14 45.31 -8.45 14.10
C PRO A 14 44.93 -7.07 13.57
N VAL A 15 45.24 -6.83 12.30
CA VAL A 15 44.49 -5.83 11.55
C VAL A 15 43.05 -6.32 11.64
N ALA A 16 42.34 -5.74 12.60
CA ALA A 16 40.90 -5.73 12.64
C ALA A 16 40.45 -5.07 11.33
N ALA A 17 40.44 -5.87 10.28
CA ALA A 17 39.50 -5.73 9.20
C ALA A 17 38.13 -5.87 9.87
N MET A 18 37.65 -4.77 10.45
CA MET A 18 36.25 -4.49 10.51
C MET A 18 35.81 -4.47 9.05
N ALA A 19 35.48 -5.66 8.55
CA ALA A 19 34.40 -5.78 7.60
C ALA A 19 33.21 -5.16 8.33
N GLU A 20 33.05 -3.87 8.13
CA GLU A 20 31.75 -3.23 8.16
C GLU A 20 30.96 -4.01 7.11
N GLU A 21 30.37 -5.13 7.54
CA GLU A 21 29.13 -5.61 6.97
C GLU A 21 28.20 -4.40 7.09
N ALA A 22 28.27 -3.54 6.08
CA ALA A 22 27.13 -2.82 5.62
C ALA A 22 26.05 -3.90 5.57
N LYS A 23 25.19 -3.92 6.60
CA LYS A 23 23.86 -4.48 6.45
C LYS A 23 23.37 -3.84 5.18
N GLU A 24 23.43 -4.57 4.07
CA GLU A 24 22.62 -4.32 2.92
C GLU A 24 21.23 -4.13 3.52
N GLY A 25 20.83 -2.86 3.62
CA GLY A 25 19.58 -2.48 4.25
C GLY A 25 18.54 -3.26 3.50
N GLU A 26 17.94 -4.25 4.17
CA GLU A 26 16.97 -5.14 3.58
C GLU A 26 15.95 -4.24 2.87
N ALA A 27 15.92 -4.32 1.53
CA ALA A 27 15.11 -3.41 0.74
C ALA A 27 13.68 -3.46 1.28
N PRO A 28 13.01 -2.31 1.48
CA PRO A 28 11.76 -2.29 2.20
C PRO A 28 10.74 -3.17 1.48
N LYS A 29 10.21 -4.18 2.19
CA LYS A 29 9.35 -5.22 1.61
C LYS A 29 8.00 -4.62 1.21
N VAL A 30 7.59 -4.90 -0.03
CA VAL A 30 6.27 -4.53 -0.55
C VAL A 30 5.24 -5.53 -0.01
N ASN A 31 4.18 -5.01 0.60
CA ASN A 31 3.05 -5.77 1.11
C ASN A 31 1.74 -5.36 0.40
N TYR A 32 0.82 -6.31 0.29
CA TYR A 32 -0.52 -6.08 -0.25
C TYR A 32 -1.54 -6.35 0.83
N ILE A 33 -2.37 -5.35 1.14
CA ILE A 33 -3.41 -5.43 2.15
C ILE A 33 -4.75 -5.51 1.44
N THR A 34 -5.42 -6.66 1.53
CA THR A 34 -6.77 -6.84 0.99
C THR A 34 -7.79 -6.25 1.95
N LEU A 35 -8.66 -5.38 1.43
CA LEU A 35 -9.77 -4.82 2.20
C LEU A 35 -10.92 -5.82 2.25
N SER A 36 -11.17 -6.40 3.43
CA SER A 36 -12.18 -7.44 3.64
C SER A 36 -13.28 -6.96 4.58
N PRO A 37 -14.56 -7.27 4.32
CA PRO A 37 -15.10 -8.03 3.19
C PRO A 37 -15.09 -7.24 1.87
N PRO A 38 -15.46 -7.84 0.73
CA PRO A 38 -15.69 -7.12 -0.53
C PRO A 38 -16.65 -5.93 -0.36
N PHE A 39 -16.49 -4.90 -1.17
CA PHE A 39 -17.44 -3.79 -1.25
C PHE A 39 -18.61 -4.22 -2.12
N VAL A 40 -19.83 -4.09 -1.60
CA VAL A 40 -21.06 -4.34 -2.36
C VAL A 40 -21.99 -3.17 -2.11
N GLY A 41 -22.58 -2.63 -3.17
CA GLY A 41 -23.47 -1.49 -3.07
C GLY A 41 -24.25 -1.23 -4.33
N ASN A 42 -25.15 -0.26 -4.24
CA ASN A 42 -25.89 0.26 -5.39
C ASN A 42 -25.14 1.46 -5.96
N TYR A 43 -25.26 1.67 -7.27
CA TYR A 43 -24.69 2.84 -7.95
C TYR A 43 -25.66 3.36 -9.01
N GLY A 44 -25.40 4.55 -9.56
CA GLY A 44 -26.20 5.11 -10.65
C GLY A 44 -27.68 5.26 -10.28
N LEU A 45 -27.95 5.79 -9.09
CA LEU A 45 -29.31 6.09 -8.59
C LEU A 45 -29.92 7.27 -9.38
N ASP A 46 -30.27 7.00 -10.63
CA ASP A 46 -30.84 7.94 -11.61
C ASP A 46 -32.38 7.97 -11.57
N GLY A 47 -32.99 7.34 -10.56
CA GLY A 47 -34.43 7.20 -10.44
C GLY A 47 -35.05 6.14 -11.36
N THR A 48 -34.23 5.37 -12.09
CA THR A 48 -34.75 4.27 -12.91
C THR A 48 -35.17 3.07 -12.05
N PRO A 49 -36.13 2.23 -12.52
CA PRO A 49 -36.59 1.06 -11.77
C PRO A 49 -35.53 -0.05 -11.64
N LYS A 50 -34.44 0.05 -12.40
CA LYS A 50 -33.37 -0.95 -12.41
C LYS A 50 -32.33 -0.59 -11.35
N LEU A 51 -32.31 -1.36 -10.27
CA LEU A 51 -31.22 -1.35 -9.31
C LEU A 51 -29.95 -1.85 -9.99
N LYS A 52 -28.94 -0.97 -10.07
CA LYS A 52 -27.61 -1.32 -10.55
C LYS A 52 -26.72 -1.58 -9.35
N VAL A 53 -26.06 -2.72 -9.33
CA VAL A 53 -25.24 -3.18 -8.20
C VAL A 53 -23.80 -3.36 -8.63
N TYR A 54 -22.87 -3.12 -7.72
CA TYR A 54 -21.47 -3.41 -7.92
C TYR A 54 -20.93 -4.32 -6.83
N LYS A 55 -19.90 -5.09 -7.18
CA LYS A 55 -19.02 -5.77 -6.24
C LYS A 55 -17.57 -5.42 -6.58
N ALA A 56 -16.84 -4.89 -5.60
CA ALA A 56 -15.43 -4.55 -5.74
C ALA A 56 -14.57 -5.26 -4.69
N ASP A 57 -13.57 -6.01 -5.15
CA ASP A 57 -12.50 -6.56 -4.32
C ASP A 57 -11.28 -5.66 -4.45
N VAL A 58 -10.86 -5.00 -3.36
CA VAL A 58 -9.82 -3.97 -3.35
C VAL A 58 -8.61 -4.43 -2.55
N ALA A 59 -7.41 -4.20 -3.08
CA ALA A 59 -6.16 -4.36 -2.36
C ALA A 59 -5.31 -3.09 -2.41
N LEU A 60 -4.63 -2.78 -1.31
CA LEU A 60 -3.73 -1.64 -1.18
C LEU A 60 -2.28 -2.13 -1.21
N ARG A 61 -1.46 -1.51 -2.06
CA ARG A 61 -0.02 -1.75 -2.10
C ARG A 61 0.68 -0.76 -1.16
N VAL A 62 1.48 -1.30 -0.25
CA VAL A 62 2.24 -0.52 0.74
C VAL A 62 3.65 -1.06 0.85
N THR A 63 4.61 -0.22 1.20
CA THR A 63 6.01 -0.61 1.35
C THR A 63 6.48 -0.39 2.78
N GLY A 64 7.01 -1.45 3.40
CA GLY A 64 7.49 -1.43 4.78
C GLY A 64 6.44 -1.85 5.82
N GLU A 65 6.93 -2.34 6.97
CA GLU A 65 6.08 -2.84 8.04
C GLU A 65 5.30 -1.73 8.76
N GLU A 66 5.89 -0.55 8.94
CA GLU A 66 5.24 0.58 9.60
C GLU A 66 4.02 1.06 8.79
N ALA A 67 4.19 1.26 7.48
CA ALA A 67 3.11 1.58 6.55
C ALA A 67 2.01 0.51 6.60
N THR A 68 2.40 -0.77 6.63
CA THR A 68 1.46 -1.89 6.71
C THR A 68 0.61 -1.84 7.99
N LYS A 69 1.24 -1.57 9.14
CA LYS A 69 0.53 -1.44 10.43
C LYS A 69 -0.39 -0.21 10.44
N ALA A 70 0.07 0.92 9.92
CA ALA A 70 -0.70 2.15 9.86
C ALA A 70 -1.97 2.01 8.99
N VAL A 71 -1.84 1.37 7.82
CA VAL A 71 -2.99 1.12 6.93
C VAL A 71 -3.98 0.15 7.58
N LYS A 72 -3.51 -0.94 8.22
CA LYS A 72 -4.39 -1.86 8.94
C LYS A 72 -5.13 -1.19 10.11
N ALA A 73 -4.46 -0.31 10.85
CA ALA A 73 -5.08 0.42 11.95
C ALA A 73 -6.19 1.38 11.47
N ASN A 74 -6.02 1.99 10.30
CA ASN A 74 -6.96 2.94 9.70
C ASN A 74 -7.89 2.33 8.66
N GLU A 75 -7.89 1.00 8.52
CA GLU A 75 -8.71 0.27 7.55
C GLU A 75 -10.19 0.66 7.60
N PRO A 76 -10.84 0.82 8.78
CA PRO A 76 -12.25 1.21 8.85
C PRO A 76 -12.52 2.58 8.21
N LEU A 77 -11.62 3.55 8.39
CA LEU A 77 -11.77 4.89 7.83
C LEU A 77 -11.55 4.90 6.32
N ILE A 78 -10.51 4.21 5.85
CA ILE A 78 -10.25 4.00 4.42
C ILE A 78 -11.48 3.37 3.76
N ARG A 79 -12.03 2.32 4.39
CA ARG A 79 -13.21 1.62 3.89
C ARG A 79 -14.43 2.55 3.81
N ASN A 80 -14.69 3.35 4.84
CA ASN A 80 -15.77 4.32 4.83
C ASN A 80 -15.65 5.32 3.67
N GLN A 81 -14.44 5.84 3.43
CA GLN A 81 -14.18 6.77 2.34
C GLN A 81 -14.42 6.13 0.96
N LEU A 82 -13.95 4.89 0.75
CA LEU A 82 -14.17 4.16 -0.49
C LEU A 82 -15.66 3.82 -0.72
N VAL A 83 -16.41 3.47 0.33
CA VAL A 83 -17.87 3.27 0.25
C VAL A 83 -18.56 4.56 -0.21
N ALA A 84 -18.18 5.71 0.35
CA ALA A 84 -18.74 7.00 -0.04
C ALA A 84 -18.44 7.34 -1.50
N LEU A 85 -17.20 7.10 -1.96
CA LEU A 85 -16.80 7.27 -3.35
C LEU A 85 -17.61 6.39 -4.30
N PHE A 86 -17.77 5.11 -3.98
CA PHE A 86 -18.50 4.17 -4.83
C PHE A 86 -20.01 4.47 -4.90
N ALA A 87 -20.60 4.95 -3.80
CA ALA A 87 -22.01 5.33 -3.76
C ALA A 87 -22.35 6.53 -4.68
N GLN A 88 -21.35 7.36 -5.00
CA GLN A 88 -21.51 8.52 -5.89
C GLN A 88 -21.35 8.18 -7.38
N GLN A 89 -20.95 6.94 -7.70
CA GLN A 89 -20.68 6.56 -9.08
C GLN A 89 -21.95 6.46 -9.92
N THR A 90 -21.82 6.77 -11.20
CA THR A 90 -22.90 6.71 -12.17
C THR A 90 -22.69 5.55 -13.14
N THR A 91 -23.64 5.34 -14.04
CA THR A 91 -23.53 4.34 -15.10
C THR A 91 -22.36 4.64 -16.04
N GLU A 92 -22.15 5.92 -16.37
CA GLU A 92 -21.04 6.34 -17.23
C GLU A 92 -19.67 6.11 -16.60
N THR A 93 -19.55 6.33 -15.28
CA THR A 93 -18.28 6.18 -14.56
C THR A 93 -17.92 4.73 -14.25
N MET A 94 -18.83 3.78 -14.49
CA MET A 94 -18.63 2.36 -14.20
C MET A 94 -18.57 1.49 -15.46
N ASN A 95 -19.11 1.96 -16.60
CA ASN A 95 -19.38 1.09 -17.76
C ASN A 95 -18.17 0.70 -18.62
N ASN A 96 -17.07 1.46 -18.61
CA ASN A 96 -15.94 1.21 -19.52
C ASN A 96 -14.58 1.17 -18.78
N VAL A 97 -13.55 0.66 -19.46
CA VAL A 97 -12.22 0.44 -18.87
C VAL A 97 -11.56 1.74 -18.43
N GLU A 98 -11.66 2.80 -19.23
CA GLU A 98 -11.07 4.11 -18.90
C GLU A 98 -11.73 4.71 -17.66
N ALA A 99 -13.06 4.59 -17.54
CA ALA A 99 -13.82 5.06 -16.40
C ALA A 99 -13.47 4.27 -15.12
N LYS A 100 -13.30 2.96 -15.23
CA LYS A 100 -12.83 2.11 -14.12
C LYS A 100 -11.42 2.49 -13.66
N GLU A 101 -10.52 2.80 -14.59
CA GLU A 101 -9.18 3.28 -14.23
C GLU A 101 -9.23 4.65 -13.57
N LYS A 102 -10.06 5.57 -14.07
CA LYS A 102 -10.29 6.88 -13.41
C LYS A 102 -10.81 6.69 -11.98
N LEU A 103 -11.79 5.81 -11.79
CA LEU A 103 -12.31 5.47 -10.46
C LEU A 103 -11.22 4.89 -9.54
N ARG A 104 -10.35 4.03 -10.08
CA ARG A 104 -9.23 3.46 -9.32
C ARG A 104 -8.24 4.54 -8.87
N GLN A 105 -7.91 5.47 -9.75
CA GLN A 105 -7.03 6.61 -9.45
C GLN A 105 -7.65 7.56 -8.41
N GLU A 106 -8.96 7.80 -8.51
CA GLU A 106 -9.69 8.59 -7.52
C GLU A 106 -9.72 7.90 -6.16
N ALA A 107 -9.98 6.59 -6.13
CA ALA A 107 -9.94 5.78 -4.92
C ALA A 107 -8.54 5.79 -4.27
N LEU A 108 -7.47 5.69 -5.06
CA LEU A 108 -6.09 5.80 -4.60
C LEU A 108 -5.85 7.17 -3.97
N LYS A 109 -6.22 8.25 -4.66
CA LYS A 109 -6.04 9.62 -4.18
C LYS A 109 -6.78 9.84 -2.85
N GLN A 110 -8.03 9.39 -2.74
CA GLN A 110 -8.79 9.53 -1.49
C GLN A 110 -8.17 8.72 -0.35
N THR A 111 -7.68 7.51 -0.64
CA THR A 111 -6.98 6.68 0.35
C THR A 111 -5.68 7.34 0.82
N GLN A 112 -4.90 7.89 -0.12
CA GLN A 112 -3.68 8.63 0.19
C GLN A 112 -3.96 9.87 1.03
N GLN A 113 -5.03 10.61 0.73
CA GLN A 113 -5.45 11.77 1.51
C GLN A 113 -5.79 11.36 2.95
N VAL A 114 -6.64 10.35 3.12
CA VAL A 114 -6.99 9.81 4.45
C VAL A 114 -5.74 9.40 5.23
N MET A 115 -4.82 8.66 4.60
CA MET A 115 -3.59 8.25 5.26
C MET A 115 -2.66 9.43 5.58
N ASN A 116 -2.64 10.44 4.72
CA ASN A 116 -1.87 11.65 4.98
C ASN A 116 -2.44 12.44 6.16
N ASP A 117 -3.77 12.51 6.28
CA ASP A 117 -4.43 13.23 7.37
C ASP A 117 -4.24 12.52 8.72
N GLU A 118 -4.31 11.18 8.73
CA GLU A 118 -4.15 10.38 9.96
C GLU A 118 -2.69 10.15 10.37
N THR A 119 -1.77 10.05 9.41
CA THR A 119 -0.37 9.62 9.66
C THR A 119 0.68 10.63 9.24
N GLY A 120 0.27 11.75 8.64
CA GLY A 120 1.15 12.78 8.09
C GLY A 120 1.86 12.40 6.79
N LYS A 121 1.60 11.20 6.23
CA LYS A 121 2.23 10.70 5.00
C LYS A 121 1.25 9.84 4.17
N PRO A 122 1.26 9.92 2.83
CA PRO A 122 0.44 9.07 1.97
C PRO A 122 1.11 7.69 1.80
N VAL A 123 1.04 6.84 2.82
CA VAL A 123 1.77 5.54 2.88
C VAL A 123 1.28 4.48 1.88
N VAL A 124 0.19 4.73 1.15
CA VAL A 124 -0.36 3.83 0.13
C VAL A 124 0.21 4.21 -1.23
N GLU A 125 0.96 3.28 -1.84
CA GLU A 125 1.61 3.50 -3.14
C GLU A 125 0.65 3.26 -4.30
N ASP A 126 -0.24 2.28 -4.17
CA ASP A 126 -1.18 1.92 -5.23
C ASP A 126 -2.44 1.26 -4.67
N LEU A 127 -3.51 1.30 -5.46
CA LEU A 127 -4.80 0.67 -5.17
C LEU A 127 -5.21 -0.20 -6.35
N LEU A 128 -5.48 -1.47 -6.07
CA LEU A 128 -5.77 -2.50 -7.05
C LEU A 128 -7.23 -2.94 -6.93
N PHE A 129 -7.93 -2.99 -8.05
CA PHE A 129 -9.19 -3.72 -8.15
C PHE A 129 -8.88 -5.15 -8.59
N ASN A 130 -8.85 -6.07 -7.63
CA ASN A 130 -8.70 -7.51 -7.90
C ASN A 130 -9.92 -8.06 -8.64
N ASN A 131 -11.09 -7.49 -8.35
CA ASN A 131 -12.34 -7.80 -9.05
C ASN A 131 -13.25 -6.58 -9.02
N LEU A 132 -13.88 -6.24 -10.14
CA LEU A 132 -14.90 -5.20 -10.24
C LEU A 132 -16.02 -5.65 -11.16
N ILE A 133 -17.08 -6.17 -10.55
CA ILE A 133 -18.28 -6.67 -11.21
C ILE A 133 -19.37 -5.62 -11.10
N ILE A 134 -20.09 -5.43 -12.20
CA ILE A 134 -21.19 -4.49 -12.34
C ILE A 134 -22.38 -5.25 -12.93
N GLN A 135 -23.56 -5.14 -12.30
CA GLN A 135 -24.78 -5.84 -12.72
C GLN A 135 -25.99 -4.90 -12.73
#